data_AF-A0A7W1AYI6-F1
#
_entry.id   AF-A0A7W1AYI6-F1
#
_cell.length_a   1.000
_cell.length_b   1.000
_cell.length_c   1.000
_cell.angle_alpha   90.00
_cell.angle_beta   90.00
_cell.angle_gamma   90.00
#
_symmetry.space_group_name_H-M   'P 1'
#
loop_
_entity.id
_entity.type
_entity.pdbx_description
1 polymer ?
#
loop_
_entity_poly.entity_id
_entity_poly.type
_entity_poly.pdbx_seq_one_letter_code
_entity_poly.pdbx_strand_id
1 'polypeptide(L)'
;PGEASRDIASQISWGPGPRASQALMLTTRARALLDGRFAPSLDDVEALAVPVLQHRMAVTFAARADGVSVRDLITAAVRATL
;
A
#
# COMPACT_ATOMS: atom_id res chain seq x y z
N PRO A 1 -11.58 0.69 9.95
CA PRO A 1 -10.30 0.08 9.55
C PRO A 1 -10.59 -1.23 8.79
N GLY A 2 -10.12 -1.34 7.54
CA GLY A 2 -10.41 -2.49 6.69
C GLY A 2 -9.85 -3.78 7.29
N GLU A 3 -10.64 -4.85 7.17
CA GLU A 3 -10.33 -6.18 7.66
C GLU A 3 -9.19 -6.77 6.81
N ALA A 4 -7.96 -6.36 7.10
CA ALA A 4 -6.79 -7.04 6.56
C ALA A 4 -6.89 -8.52 6.95
N SER A 5 -6.60 -9.43 6.01
CA SER A 5 -6.48 -10.86 6.32
C SER A 5 -5.70 -11.00 7.63
N ARG A 6 -6.23 -11.76 8.59
CA ARG A 6 -5.68 -11.84 9.97
C ARG A 6 -4.16 -12.08 9.98
N ASP A 7 -3.67 -12.81 8.99
CA ASP A 7 -2.25 -13.09 8.78
C ASP A 7 -1.46 -11.83 8.43
N ILE A 8 -1.93 -11.02 7.47
CA ILE A 8 -1.30 -9.76 7.06
C ILE A 8 -1.30 -8.76 8.22
N ALA A 9 -2.41 -8.62 8.94
CA ALA A 9 -2.53 -7.68 10.03
C ALA A 9 -1.50 -7.95 11.14
N SER A 10 -1.28 -9.23 11.49
CA SER A 10 -0.31 -9.64 12.51
C SER A 10 1.15 -9.36 12.15
N GLN A 11 1.45 -9.19 10.86
CA GLN A 11 2.79 -8.89 10.36
C GLN A 11 3.12 -7.39 10.38
N ILE A 12 2.14 -6.51 10.64
CA ILE A 12 2.32 -5.04 10.65
C ILE A 12 2.66 -4.56 12.06
N SER A 13 3.81 -3.89 12.22
CA SER A 13 4.16 -3.22 13.48
C SER A 13 3.43 -1.89 13.63
N TRP A 14 3.40 -1.09 12.55
CA TRP A 14 2.61 0.13 12.47
C TRP A 14 2.26 0.40 11.01
N GLY A 15 1.03 0.88 10.80
CA GLY A 15 0.46 1.09 9.48
C GLY A 15 0.60 2.53 8.95
N PRO A 16 0.25 2.74 7.68
CA PRO A 16 0.27 4.05 7.05
C PRO A 16 -0.69 5.04 7.74
N GLY A 17 -0.16 6.21 8.14
CA GLY A 17 -0.93 7.31 8.71
C GLY A 17 -1.69 8.16 7.68
N PRO A 18 -2.38 9.23 8.10
CA PRO A 18 -3.24 10.05 7.22
C PRO A 18 -2.49 10.73 6.06
N ARG A 19 -1.17 10.96 6.19
CA ARG A 19 -0.35 11.50 5.09
C ARG A 19 -0.10 10.49 3.97
N ALA A 20 -0.11 9.21 4.28
CA ALA A 20 0.05 8.15 3.29
C ALA A 20 -1.18 8.07 2.37
N SER A 21 -2.40 8.13 2.93
CA SER A 21 -3.64 8.10 2.14
C SER A 21 -3.78 9.35 1.27
N GLN A 22 -3.44 10.53 1.80
CA GLN A 22 -3.41 11.77 1.02
C GLN A 22 -2.41 11.68 -0.15
N ALA A 23 -1.20 11.17 0.10
CA ALA A 23 -0.19 11.01 -0.94
C ALA A 23 -0.62 9.99 -2.00
N LEU A 24 -1.23 8.87 -1.60
CA LEU A 24 -1.73 7.86 -2.53
C LEU A 24 -2.86 8.42 -3.41
N MET A 25 -3.81 9.15 -2.82
CA MET A 25 -4.90 9.79 -3.56
C MET A 25 -4.38 10.87 -4.53
N LEU A 26 -3.37 11.66 -4.12
CA LEU A 26 -2.81 12.70 -4.98
C LEU A 26 -2.05 12.09 -6.17
N THR A 27 -1.19 11.11 -5.90
CA THR A 27 -0.35 10.48 -6.92
C THR A 27 -1.17 9.66 -7.93
N THR A 28 -2.22 8.98 -7.50
CA THR A 28 -3.14 8.23 -8.40
C THR A 28 -3.83 9.14 -9.39
N ARG A 29 -4.33 10.29 -8.94
CA ARG A 29 -4.88 11.33 -9.84
C ARG A 29 -3.81 11.93 -10.76
N ALA A 30 -2.61 12.18 -10.23
CA ALA A 30 -1.51 12.71 -11.04
C ALA A 30 -1.13 11.74 -12.17
N ARG A 31 -1.02 10.44 -11.88
CA ARG A 31 -0.73 9.41 -12.89
C ARG A 31 -1.83 9.34 -13.95
N ALA A 32 -3.10 9.30 -13.53
CA ALA A 32 -4.22 9.30 -14.47
C ALA A 32 -4.19 10.51 -15.40
N LEU A 33 -3.92 11.71 -14.86
CA LEU A 33 -3.81 12.93 -15.64
C LEU A 33 -2.63 12.89 -16.63
N LEU A 34 -1.47 12.38 -16.21
CA LEU A 34 -0.31 12.19 -17.08
C LEU A 34 -0.60 11.22 -18.24
N ASP A 35 -1.48 10.24 -18.02
CA ASP A 35 -1.95 9.30 -19.03
C ASP A 35 -3.15 9.83 -19.87
N GLY A 36 -3.53 11.10 -19.70
CA GLY A 36 -4.65 11.72 -20.43
C GLY A 36 -6.04 11.26 -19.96
N ARG A 37 -6.14 10.59 -18.81
CA ARG A 37 -7.40 10.13 -18.21
C ARG A 37 -7.87 11.12 -17.15
N PHE A 38 -9.16 11.46 -17.18
CA PHE A 38 -9.76 12.41 -16.22
C PHE A 38 -10.18 11.78 -14.89
N ALA A 39 -10.05 10.46 -14.76
CA ALA A 39 -10.34 9.73 -13.54
C ALA A 39 -9.28 8.64 -13.29
N PRO A 40 -8.82 8.45 -12.04
CA PRO A 40 -7.96 7.33 -11.68
C PRO A 40 -8.71 6.01 -11.74
N SER A 41 -7.94 4.95 -11.98
CA SER A 41 -8.37 3.55 -12.07
C SER A 41 -7.72 2.71 -10.97
N LEU A 42 -8.14 1.45 -10.83
CA LEU A 42 -7.50 0.50 -9.90
C LEU A 42 -6.02 0.26 -10.26
N ASP A 43 -5.69 0.26 -11.55
CA ASP A 43 -4.30 0.13 -12.04
C ASP A 43 -3.40 1.26 -11.53
N ASP A 44 -3.96 2.45 -11.26
CA ASP A 44 -3.22 3.56 -10.64
C ASP A 44 -2.93 3.30 -9.17
N VAL A 45 -3.89 2.73 -8.46
CA VAL A 45 -3.73 2.36 -7.06
C VAL A 45 -2.67 1.26 -6.93
N GLU A 46 -2.75 0.21 -7.74
CA GLU A 46 -1.77 -0.87 -7.75
C GLU A 46 -0.36 -0.37 -8.06
N ALA A 47 -0.20 0.45 -9.12
CA ALA A 47 1.10 0.98 -9.51
C ALA A 47 1.74 1.89 -8.44
N LEU A 48 0.93 2.59 -7.64
CA LEU A 48 1.42 3.58 -6.69
C LEU A 48 1.45 3.09 -5.24
N ALA A 49 0.83 1.96 -4.92
CA ALA A 49 0.78 1.43 -3.56
C ALA A 49 2.19 1.22 -2.97
N VAL A 50 3.07 0.48 -3.66
CA VAL A 50 4.44 0.24 -3.18
C VAL A 50 5.26 1.53 -3.04
N PRO A 51 5.44 2.36 -4.09
CA PRO A 51 6.30 3.54 -3.98
C PRO A 51 5.81 4.57 -2.95
N VAL A 52 4.49 4.67 -2.72
CA VAL A 52 3.94 5.61 -1.73
C VAL A 52 4.02 5.06 -0.30
N LEU A 53 3.78 3.76 -0.09
CA LEU A 53 3.57 3.21 1.25
C LEU A 53 4.82 2.57 1.87
N GLN A 54 5.80 2.11 1.08
CA GLN A 54 6.90 1.27 1.58
C GLN A 54 7.78 1.90 2.68
N HIS A 55 7.86 3.22 2.75
CA HIS A 55 8.61 3.96 3.77
C HIS A 55 7.70 4.57 4.85
N ARG A 56 6.41 4.23 4.81
CA ARG A 56 5.36 4.80 5.68
C ARG A 56 4.65 3.73 6.50
N MET A 57 5.27 2.56 6.64
CA MET A 57 4.83 1.49 7.53
C MET A 57 6.03 0.60 7.86
N ALA A 58 5.88 -0.27 8.86
CA ALA A 58 6.89 -1.28 9.16
C ALA A 58 6.25 -2.62 9.52
N VAL A 59 7.02 -3.68 9.29
CA VAL A 59 6.69 -5.04 9.72
C VAL A 59 7.13 -5.28 11.17
N THR A 60 6.54 -6.29 11.81
CA THR A 60 6.99 -6.75 13.13
C THR A 60 8.39 -7.36 13.07
N PHE A 61 9.05 -7.45 14.23
CA PHE A 61 10.37 -8.08 14.33
C PHE A 61 10.34 -9.55 13.89
N ALA A 62 9.30 -10.29 14.28
CA ALA A 62 9.10 -11.68 13.88
C ALA A 62 8.95 -11.81 12.36
N ALA A 63 8.06 -11.01 11.75
CA ALA A 63 7.89 -11.01 10.29
C ALA A 63 9.18 -10.66 9.55
N ARG A 64 9.97 -9.71 10.07
CA ARG A 64 11.28 -9.39 9.51
C ARG A 64 12.28 -10.54 9.62
N ALA A 65 12.26 -11.28 10.74
CA ALA A 65 13.10 -12.47 10.94
C ALA A 65 12.72 -13.60 9.98
N ASP A 66 11.44 -13.72 9.62
CA ASP A 66 10.91 -14.64 8.61
C ASP A 66 11.17 -14.18 7.16
N GLY A 67 11.87 -13.05 6.98
CA GLY A 67 12.22 -12.51 5.66
C GLY A 67 11.11 -11.71 4.99
N VAL A 68 9.99 -11.43 5.68
CA VAL A 68 8.90 -10.62 5.13
C VAL A 68 9.31 -9.16 5.03
N SER A 69 9.19 -8.58 3.84
CA SER A 69 9.40 -7.14 3.63
C SER A 69 8.10 -6.35 3.62
N VAL A 70 8.20 -5.04 3.88
CA VAL A 70 7.07 -4.12 3.73
C VAL A 70 6.52 -4.15 2.31
N ARG A 71 7.38 -4.31 1.31
CA ARG A 71 6.99 -4.39 -0.10
C ARG A 71 6.13 -5.62 -0.38
N ASP A 72 6.49 -6.77 0.19
CA ASP A 72 5.72 -8.01 0.05
C ASP A 72 4.33 -7.84 0.66
N LEU A 73 4.27 -7.22 1.84
CA LEU A 73 3.02 -6.98 2.54
C LEU A 73 2.08 -6.04 1.75
N ILE A 74 2.62 -4.94 1.21
CA ILE A 74 1.84 -4.02 0.35
C ILE A 74 1.33 -4.77 -0.89
N THR A 75 2.20 -5.54 -1.55
CA THR A 75 1.85 -6.28 -2.76
C THR A 75 0.75 -7.31 -2.47
N ALA A 76 0.86 -8.04 -1.36
CA ALA A 76 -0.15 -8.99 -0.91
C ALA A 76 -1.48 -8.29 -0.58
N ALA A 77 -1.45 -7.16 0.11
CA ALA A 77 -2.66 -6.41 0.45
C ALA A 77 -3.40 -5.86 -0.78
N VAL A 78 -2.67 -5.37 -1.78
CA VAL A 78 -3.24 -4.91 -3.05
C VAL A 78 -3.92 -6.08 -3.77
N ARG A 79 -3.24 -7.23 -3.92
CA ARG A 79 -3.79 -8.43 -4.56
C ARG A 79 -4.99 -9.04 -3.83
N ALA A 80 -5.07 -8.86 -2.51
CA ALA A 80 -6.19 -9.35 -1.72
C ALA A 80 -7.44 -8.45 -1.83
N THR A 81 -7.27 -7.20 -2.28
CA THR A 81 -8.34 -6.18 -2.28
C THR A 81 -8.85 -5.85 -3.69
N LEU A 82 -7.98 -5.95 -4.71
CA LEU A 82 -8.29 -5.71 -6.13
C LEU A 82 -8.54 -7.03 -6.86
#